data_AF-A0A6N8B7N7-F1
#
_entry.id   AF-A0A6N8B7N7-F1
#
_cell.length_a   1.000
_cell.length_b   1.000
_cell.length_c   1.000
_cell.angle_alpha   90.00
_cell.angle_beta   90.00
_cell.angle_gamma   90.00
#
_symmetry.space_group_name_H-M   'P 1'
#
loop_
_entity.id
_entity.type
_entity.pdbx_description
1 polymer ?
#
loop_
_entity_poly.entity_id
_entity_poly.type
_entity_poly.pdbx_seq_one_letter_code
_entity_poly.pdbx_strand_id
1 'polypeptide(L)'
;MPSIPIHEAKNKLSALRREAVTGKEFLLADTKRKDDQPASLISTALLDELCESKTFSFEWLDEPGKESDNYSLYNHETGIYGIGPSKKEAIEDLINNIVDYTNVYFNDLPFYLSKSGGRRGHYWYLRRILRCEGNKEMIYQLMRLNKVMTD
;
A
#
# COMPACT_ATOMS: atom_id res chain seq x y z
N MET A 1 -21.25 4.80 -12.62
CA MET A 1 -21.57 3.66 -11.73
C MET A 1 -22.98 3.78 -11.19
N PRO A 2 -23.74 2.67 -11.07
CA PRO A 2 -24.98 2.66 -10.33
C PRO A 2 -24.74 2.95 -8.84
N SER A 3 -25.63 3.75 -8.22
CA SER A 3 -25.68 3.97 -6.78
C SER A 3 -26.74 3.06 -6.16
N ILE A 4 -26.32 2.23 -5.21
CA ILE A 4 -27.16 1.24 -4.53
C ILE A 4 -27.34 1.66 -3.07
N PRO A 5 -28.58 1.81 -2.59
CA PRO A 5 -28.85 2.06 -1.17
C PRO A 5 -28.27 0.95 -0.29
N ILE A 6 -27.66 1.32 0.85
CA ILE A 6 -27.04 0.34 1.78
C ILE A 6 -28.02 -0.78 2.18
N HIS A 7 -29.29 -0.45 2.44
CA HIS A 7 -30.30 -1.45 2.83
C HIS A 7 -30.57 -2.48 1.72
N GLU A 8 -30.52 -2.06 0.45
CA GLU A 8 -30.67 -2.95 -0.69
C GLU A 8 -29.40 -3.78 -0.92
N ALA A 9 -28.23 -3.13 -0.78
CA ALA A 9 -26.94 -3.79 -0.93
C ALA A 9 -26.76 -4.94 0.07
N LYS A 10 -27.23 -4.80 1.31
CA LYS A 10 -27.21 -5.88 2.32
C LYS A 10 -27.92 -7.14 1.84
N ASN A 11 -29.08 -7.00 1.21
CA ASN A 11 -29.88 -8.13 0.73
C ASN A 11 -29.33 -8.74 -0.56
N LYS A 12 -28.53 -7.99 -1.32
CA LYS A 12 -28.00 -8.39 -2.64
C LYS A 12 -26.48 -8.57 -2.67
N LEU A 13 -25.80 -8.54 -1.52
CA LEU A 13 -24.33 -8.48 -1.46
C LEU A 13 -23.64 -9.57 -2.29
N SER A 14 -24.14 -10.81 -2.23
CA SER A 14 -23.60 -11.92 -3.01
C SER A 14 -23.73 -11.72 -4.52
N ALA A 15 -24.84 -11.16 -5.00
CA ALA A 15 -25.03 -10.84 -6.41
C ALA A 15 -24.14 -9.67 -6.84
N LEU A 16 -24.16 -8.59 -6.06
CA LEU A 16 -23.33 -7.41 -6.29
C LEU A 16 -21.83 -7.75 -6.31
N ARG A 17 -21.36 -8.61 -5.41
CA ARG A 17 -19.98 -9.11 -5.40
C ARG A 17 -19.66 -9.86 -6.69
N ARG A 18 -20.53 -10.76 -7.15
CA ARG A 18 -20.29 -11.51 -8.41
C ARG A 18 -20.16 -10.58 -9.60
N GLU A 19 -21.02 -9.57 -9.70
CA GLU A 19 -20.92 -8.54 -10.73
C GLU A 19 -19.67 -7.66 -10.55
N ALA A 20 -19.28 -7.36 -9.31
CA ALA A 20 -18.10 -6.55 -9.05
C ALA A 20 -16.83 -7.25 -9.49
N VAL A 21 -16.73 -8.56 -9.27
CA VAL A 21 -15.61 -9.40 -9.72
C VAL A 21 -15.45 -9.36 -11.25
N THR A 22 -16.52 -9.17 -12.03
CA THR A 22 -16.45 -9.02 -13.49
C THR A 22 -16.08 -7.60 -13.94
N GLY A 23 -15.65 -6.72 -13.02
CA GLY A 23 -15.18 -5.36 -13.32
C GLY A 23 -16.23 -4.26 -13.16
N LYS A 24 -17.46 -4.59 -12.73
CA LYS A 24 -18.52 -3.57 -12.53
C LYS A 24 -18.39 -2.91 -11.16
N GLU A 25 -18.16 -1.60 -11.14
CA GLU A 25 -18.13 -0.84 -9.88
C GLU A 25 -19.54 -0.37 -9.46
N PHE A 26 -19.85 -0.51 -8.16
CA PHE A 26 -21.08 -0.02 -7.54
C PHE A 26 -20.76 1.00 -6.45
N LEU A 27 -21.50 2.12 -6.43
CA LEU A 27 -21.45 3.05 -5.31
C LEU A 27 -22.48 2.62 -4.27
N LEU A 28 -22.06 2.48 -3.01
CA LEU A 28 -22.90 2.22 -1.87
C LEU A 28 -23.13 3.54 -1.13
N ALA A 29 -24.38 3.98 -1.01
CA ALA A 29 -24.73 5.25 -0.38
C ALA A 29 -26.04 5.13 0.41
N ASP A 30 -26.20 5.94 1.45
CA ASP A 30 -27.48 6.16 2.13
C ASP A 30 -28.08 7.50 1.69
N THR A 31 -29.01 7.44 0.73
CA THR A 31 -29.67 8.63 0.18
C THR A 31 -30.49 9.41 1.22
N LYS A 32 -30.71 8.87 2.42
CA LYS A 32 -31.45 9.53 3.51
C LYS A 32 -30.57 10.31 4.48
N ARG A 33 -29.25 10.14 4.44
CA ARG A 33 -28.30 10.82 5.35
C ARG A 33 -27.53 11.90 4.58
N LYS A 34 -27.66 13.16 5.00
CA LYS A 34 -27.03 14.31 4.33
C LYS A 34 -25.50 14.27 4.33
N ASP A 35 -24.88 13.63 5.32
CA ASP A 35 -23.43 13.58 5.50
C ASP A 35 -22.80 12.24 5.07
N ASP A 36 -23.58 11.35 4.45
CA ASP A 36 -23.07 10.05 4.02
C ASP A 36 -22.12 10.20 2.82
N GLN A 37 -20.92 9.65 2.94
CA GLN A 37 -19.95 9.59 1.86
C GLN A 37 -20.06 8.23 1.18
N PRO A 38 -20.32 8.17 -0.14
CA PRO A 38 -20.47 6.90 -0.83
C PRO A 38 -19.18 6.09 -0.80
N ALA A 39 -19.30 4.77 -0.70
CA ALA A 39 -18.19 3.83 -0.77
C ALA A 39 -18.31 2.93 -2.01
N SER A 40 -17.18 2.64 -2.67
CA SER A 40 -17.19 1.77 -3.85
C SER A 40 -17.06 0.29 -3.48
N LEU A 41 -17.93 -0.54 -4.05
CA LEU A 41 -17.69 -1.98 -4.20
C LEU A 41 -17.08 -2.23 -5.58
N ILE A 42 -15.82 -2.67 -5.59
CA ILE A 42 -15.02 -2.89 -6.80
C ILE A 42 -14.26 -4.21 -6.70
N SER A 43 -13.96 -4.84 -7.85
CA SER A 43 -13.05 -5.99 -7.90
C SER A 43 -11.71 -5.64 -7.27
N THR A 44 -11.22 -6.49 -6.38
CA THR A 44 -9.87 -6.34 -5.82
C THR A 44 -8.82 -6.46 -6.91
N ALA A 45 -8.98 -7.39 -7.85
CA ALA A 45 -8.03 -7.58 -8.96
C ALA A 45 -7.95 -6.33 -9.85
N LEU A 46 -9.08 -5.71 -10.19
CA LEU A 46 -9.09 -4.46 -10.95
C LEU A 46 -8.42 -3.33 -10.17
N LEU A 47 -8.72 -3.21 -8.87
CA LEU A 47 -8.07 -2.20 -8.03
C LEU A 47 -6.56 -2.44 -7.89
N ASP A 48 -6.12 -3.69 -7.86
CA ASP A 48 -4.70 -4.07 -7.82
C ASP A 48 -3.99 -3.73 -9.13
N GLU A 49 -4.60 -4.03 -10.28
CA GLU A 49 -4.12 -3.66 -11.63
C GLU A 49 -3.91 -2.15 -11.76
N LEU A 50 -4.90 -1.35 -11.33
CA LEU A 50 -4.81 0.11 -11.33
C LEU A 50 -3.65 0.63 -10.45
N CYS A 51 -3.25 -0.14 -9.44
CA CYS A 51 -2.12 0.19 -8.57
C CYS A 51 -0.76 -0.26 -9.11
N GLU A 52 -0.68 -1.05 -10.18
CA GLU A 52 0.59 -1.59 -10.69
C GLU A 52 1.57 -0.49 -11.11
N SER A 53 1.05 0.65 -11.58
CA SER A 53 1.82 1.84 -11.93
C SER A 53 2.58 2.48 -10.74
N LYS A 54 2.25 2.11 -9.50
CA LYS A 54 2.89 2.63 -8.28
C LYS A 54 4.15 1.83 -7.96
N THR A 55 5.23 2.11 -8.68
CA THR A 55 6.53 1.45 -8.51
C THR A 55 7.35 2.10 -7.40
N PHE A 56 8.17 1.30 -6.72
CA PHE A 56 9.12 1.78 -5.72
C PHE A 56 10.45 2.17 -6.36
N SER A 57 11.06 3.25 -5.88
CA SER A 57 12.41 3.66 -6.21
C SER A 57 13.28 3.75 -4.96
N PHE A 58 14.59 3.55 -5.14
CA PHE A 58 15.52 3.43 -4.03
C PHE A 58 16.84 4.14 -4.30
N GLU A 59 17.49 4.56 -3.21
CA GLU A 59 18.79 5.19 -3.19
C GLU A 59 19.62 4.63 -2.02
N TRP A 60 20.88 4.26 -2.28
CA TRP A 60 21.86 4.01 -1.21
C TRP A 60 22.38 5.36 -0.72
N LEU A 61 21.99 5.76 0.49
CA LEU A 61 22.38 7.05 1.07
C LEU A 61 23.80 7.00 1.65
N ASP A 62 24.12 5.90 2.33
CA ASP A 62 25.39 5.70 3.00
C ASP A 62 26.02 4.37 2.61
N GLU A 63 27.35 4.37 2.54
CA GLU A 63 28.17 3.19 2.35
C GLU A 63 29.27 3.16 3.42
N PRO A 64 29.66 1.95 3.88
CA PRO A 64 30.78 1.78 4.81
C PRO A 64 32.04 2.51 4.34
N GLY A 65 32.62 3.33 5.22
CA GLY A 65 33.92 3.98 5.00
C GLY A 65 33.88 5.40 4.43
N LYS A 66 32.70 5.99 4.21
CA LYS A 66 32.56 7.44 3.93
C LYS A 66 32.17 8.20 5.20
N GLU A 67 30.97 7.93 5.74
CA GLU A 67 30.42 8.61 6.93
C GLU A 67 29.64 7.68 7.88
N SER A 68 29.44 6.42 7.48
CA SER A 68 28.73 5.39 8.23
C SER A 68 29.52 4.09 8.17
N ASP A 69 29.35 3.23 9.18
CA ASP A 69 29.85 1.85 9.16
C ASP A 69 28.85 0.88 8.50
N ASN A 70 27.65 1.37 8.15
CA ASN A 70 26.55 0.59 7.63
C ASN A 70 26.09 1.10 6.26
N TYR A 71 25.46 0.19 5.51
CA TYR A 71 24.68 0.54 4.34
C TYR A 71 23.31 1.08 4.75
N SER A 72 22.88 2.17 4.13
CA SER A 72 21.55 2.77 4.33
C SER A 72 20.78 2.77 3.01
N LEU A 73 19.70 2.00 2.91
CA LEU A 73 18.84 1.94 1.73
C LEU A 73 17.56 2.74 1.96
N TYR A 74 17.30 3.77 1.16
CA TYR A 74 16.14 4.64 1.29
C TYR A 74 15.09 4.36 0.21
N ASN A 75 13.80 4.37 0.58
CA ASN A 75 12.68 4.34 -0.35
C ASN A 75 12.02 5.73 -0.49
N HIS A 76 12.04 6.29 -1.70
CA HIS A 76 11.53 7.66 -1.94
C HIS A 76 10.03 7.81 -1.72
N GLU A 77 9.22 6.79 -2.02
CA GLU A 77 7.76 6.91 -2.00
C GLU A 77 7.15 6.81 -0.60
N THR A 78 7.83 6.13 0.32
CA THR A 78 7.33 5.93 1.70
C THR A 78 8.19 6.63 2.74
N GLY A 79 9.42 7.02 2.38
CA GLY A 79 10.39 7.61 3.30
C GLY A 79 10.99 6.61 4.28
N ILE A 80 10.74 5.31 4.10
CA ILE A 80 11.31 4.25 4.92
C ILE A 80 12.73 3.95 4.46
N TYR A 81 13.60 3.67 5.41
CA TYR A 81 14.95 3.20 5.15
C TYR A 81 15.21 1.88 5.88
N GLY A 82 16.18 1.13 5.39
CA GLY A 82 16.76 0.00 6.10
C GLY A 82 18.26 0.17 6.26
N ILE A 83 18.78 -0.28 7.40
CA ILE A 83 20.19 -0.13 7.76
C ILE A 83 20.77 -1.50 8.09
N GLY A 84 21.98 -1.78 7.59
CA GLY A 84 22.68 -3.00 7.94
C GLY A 84 24.16 -2.98 7.58
N PRO A 85 24.97 -3.86 8.20
CA PRO A 85 26.40 -3.94 7.91
C PRO A 85 26.68 -4.52 6.50
N SER A 86 25.68 -5.10 5.86
CA SER A 86 25.70 -5.49 4.45
C SER A 86 24.48 -4.96 3.70
N LYS A 87 24.57 -4.83 2.37
CA LYS A 87 23.42 -4.50 1.51
C LYS A 87 22.23 -5.44 1.75
N LYS A 88 22.51 -6.72 1.98
CA LYS A 88 21.47 -7.73 2.25
C LYS A 88 20.73 -7.43 3.56
N GLU A 89 21.46 -7.18 4.64
CA GLU A 89 20.86 -6.87 5.94
C GLU A 89 20.11 -5.53 5.92
N ALA A 90 20.63 -4.52 5.21
CA ALA A 90 19.90 -3.26 5.01
C ALA A 90 18.58 -3.47 4.26
N ILE A 91 18.55 -4.36 3.25
CA ILE A 91 17.31 -4.75 2.56
C ILE A 91 16.35 -5.50 3.48
N GLU A 92 16.84 -6.45 4.28
CA GLU A 92 16.01 -7.18 5.24
C GLU A 92 15.40 -6.24 6.29
N ASP A 93 16.19 -5.29 6.78
CA ASP A 93 15.74 -4.24 7.70
C ASP A 93 14.69 -3.33 7.05
N LEU A 94 14.91 -2.89 5.80
CA LEU A 94 13.94 -2.11 5.03
C LEU A 94 12.60 -2.83 4.92
N ILE A 95 12.61 -4.13 4.62
CA ILE A 95 11.40 -4.96 4.51
C ILE A 95 10.67 -5.03 5.86
N ASN A 96 11.39 -5.19 6.97
CA ASN A 96 10.77 -5.19 8.29
C ASN A 96 10.13 -3.83 8.59
N ASN A 97 10.89 -2.75 8.36
CA ASN A 97 10.44 -1.38 8.64
C ASN A 97 9.22 -0.99 7.80
N ILE A 98 9.16 -1.38 6.53
CA ILE A 98 7.99 -1.07 5.68
C ILE A 98 6.76 -1.90 6.05
N VAL A 99 6.93 -3.14 6.52
CA VAL A 99 5.83 -3.96 7.06
C VAL A 99 5.28 -3.33 8.34
N ASP A 100 6.15 -2.97 9.27
CA ASP A 100 5.76 -2.32 10.53
C ASP A 100 5.06 -0.98 10.26
N TYR A 101 5.62 -0.19 9.35
CA TYR A 101 5.00 1.07 8.94
C TYR A 101 3.63 0.84 8.29
N THR A 102 3.49 -0.16 7.42
CA THR A 102 2.21 -0.52 6.81
C THR A 102 1.17 -0.86 7.87
N ASN A 103 1.53 -1.67 8.87
CA ASN A 103 0.63 -2.04 9.95
C ASN A 103 0.19 -0.82 10.77
N VAL A 104 1.13 0.05 11.17
CA VAL A 104 0.80 1.29 11.89
C VAL A 104 -0.07 2.21 11.04
N TYR A 105 0.22 2.34 9.74
CA TYR A 105 -0.54 3.19 8.82
C TYR A 105 -2.00 2.76 8.71
N PHE A 106 -2.25 1.47 8.53
CA PHE A 106 -3.60 0.94 8.37
C PHE A 106 -4.38 0.81 9.68
N ASN A 107 -3.68 0.78 10.83
CA ASN A 107 -4.31 0.83 12.15
C ASN A 107 -4.86 2.23 12.51
N ASP A 108 -4.34 3.30 11.92
CA ASP A 108 -4.85 4.67 12.11
C ASP A 108 -4.98 5.44 10.77
N LEU A 109 -5.73 4.85 9.83
CA LEU A 109 -5.99 5.47 8.53
C LEU A 109 -6.49 6.92 8.60
N PRO A 110 -7.40 7.33 9.50
CA PRO A 110 -7.87 8.71 9.57
C PRO A 110 -6.74 9.71 9.81
N PHE A 111 -5.78 9.39 10.70
CA PHE A 111 -4.62 10.24 10.95
C PHE A 111 -3.74 10.37 9.70
N TYR A 112 -3.37 9.25 9.07
CA TYR A 112 -2.45 9.25 7.93
C TYR A 112 -3.06 9.77 6.63
N LEU A 113 -4.38 9.65 6.46
CA LEU A 113 -5.13 10.19 5.31
C LEU A 113 -5.55 11.65 5.49
N SER A 114 -5.28 12.25 6.65
CA SER A 114 -5.57 13.66 6.92
C SER A 114 -4.89 14.58 5.91
N LYS A 115 -5.57 15.67 5.52
CA LYS A 115 -5.07 16.61 4.50
C LYS A 115 -3.77 17.31 4.90
N SER A 116 -3.50 17.42 6.20
CA SER A 116 -2.31 18.08 6.75
C SER A 116 -1.12 17.14 6.97
N GLY A 117 -1.31 15.82 6.92
CA GLY A 117 -0.31 14.85 7.38
C GLY A 117 0.79 14.47 6.37
N GLY A 118 0.74 14.96 5.13
CA GLY A 118 1.75 14.70 4.08
C GLY A 118 1.86 13.25 3.57
N ARG A 119 1.35 12.27 4.32
CA ARG A 119 1.51 10.82 4.07
C ARG A 119 0.35 10.18 3.32
N ARG A 120 -0.60 10.97 2.84
CA ARG A 120 -1.76 10.47 2.09
C ARG A 120 -1.36 9.73 0.81
N GLY A 121 -0.25 10.14 0.18
CA GLY A 121 0.30 9.49 -1.01
C GLY A 121 0.81 8.06 -0.76
N HIS A 122 1.18 7.73 0.48
CA HIS A 122 1.74 6.42 0.81
C HIS A 122 0.71 5.31 0.72
N TYR A 123 -0.59 5.63 0.85
CA TYR A 123 -1.68 4.66 0.87
C TYR A 123 -1.59 3.63 -0.26
N TRP A 124 -1.34 4.07 -1.49
CA TRP A 124 -1.31 3.17 -2.65
C TRP A 124 -0.12 2.22 -2.64
N TYR A 125 1.03 2.66 -2.13
CA TYR A 125 2.22 1.83 -1.98
C TYR A 125 2.05 0.82 -0.84
N LEU A 126 1.66 1.30 0.34
CA LEU A 126 1.49 0.48 1.53
C LEU A 126 0.33 -0.51 1.36
N ARG A 127 -0.71 -0.19 0.59
CA ARG A 127 -1.76 -1.15 0.23
C ARG A 127 -1.18 -2.35 -0.52
N ARG A 128 -0.22 -2.14 -1.44
CA ARG A 128 0.44 -3.25 -2.16
C ARG A 128 1.28 -4.10 -1.20
N ILE A 129 1.98 -3.46 -0.24
CA ILE A 129 2.72 -4.17 0.81
C ILE A 129 1.77 -4.99 1.70
N LEU A 130 0.64 -4.40 2.11
CA LEU A 130 -0.37 -5.07 2.94
C LEU A 130 -0.91 -6.34 2.27
N ARG A 131 -1.05 -6.34 0.94
CA ARG A 131 -1.51 -7.50 0.14
C ARG A 131 -0.50 -8.66 0.12
N CYS A 132 0.75 -8.43 0.52
CA CYS A 132 1.72 -9.50 0.68
C CYS A 132 1.56 -10.25 2.01
N GLU A 133 0.68 -9.79 2.93
CA GLU A 133 0.37 -10.48 4.19
C GLU A 133 1.63 -10.81 5.03
N GLY A 134 2.64 -9.94 4.99
CA GLY A 134 3.90 -10.12 5.71
C GLY A 134 4.87 -11.12 5.05
N ASN A 135 4.53 -11.69 3.88
CA ASN A 135 5.44 -12.54 3.13
C ASN A 135 6.61 -11.71 2.56
N LYS A 136 7.78 -11.81 3.21
CA LYS A 136 8.97 -11.05 2.87
C LYS A 136 9.46 -11.29 1.44
N GLU A 137 9.32 -12.50 0.91
CA GLU A 137 9.72 -12.83 -0.46
C GLU A 137 8.83 -12.11 -1.48
N MET A 138 7.51 -12.09 -1.25
CA MET A 138 6.60 -11.34 -2.10
C MET A 138 6.88 -9.84 -2.06
N ILE A 139 7.22 -9.30 -0.89
CA ILE A 139 7.59 -7.89 -0.72
C ILE A 139 8.88 -7.59 -1.47
N TYR A 140 9.90 -8.46 -1.34
CA TYR A 140 11.16 -8.33 -2.06
C TYR A 140 10.97 -8.26 -3.58
N GLN A 141 10.10 -9.13 -4.13
CA GLN A 141 9.76 -9.15 -5.55
C GLN A 141 8.93 -7.93 -5.98
N LEU A 142 7.91 -7.57 -5.18
CA LEU A 142 7.05 -6.40 -5.40
C LEU A 142 7.87 -5.11 -5.48
N MET A 143 8.82 -4.95 -4.56
CA MET A 143 9.72 -3.81 -4.48
C MET A 143 10.90 -3.90 -5.45
N ARG A 144 11.08 -5.02 -6.17
CA ARG A 144 12.15 -5.25 -7.16
C ARG A 144 13.56 -5.02 -6.57
N LEU A 145 13.76 -5.42 -5.31
CA LEU A 145 14.99 -5.16 -4.55
C LEU A 145 16.21 -5.91 -5.09
N ASN A 146 16.00 -6.93 -5.94
CA ASN A 146 17.07 -7.60 -6.67
C ASN A 146 17.87 -6.65 -7.57
N LYS A 147 17.24 -5.58 -8.09
CA LYS A 147 17.93 -4.58 -8.93
C LYS A 147 18.90 -3.72 -8.11
N VAL A 148 18.57 -3.49 -6.85
CA VAL A 148 19.32 -2.60 -5.96
C VAL A 148 20.52 -3.30 -5.31
N MET A 149 20.58 -4.64 -5.39
CA MET A 149 21.75 -5.41 -4.96
C MET A 149 22.91 -5.35 -5.96
N THR A 150 22.61 -5.16 -7.25
CA THR A 150 23.60 -5.21 -8.34
C THR A 150 24.23 -3.86 -8.67
N ASP A 151 23.55 -2.78 -8.28
CA ASP A 151 24.08 -1.41 -8.30
C ASP A 151 24.92 -1.18 -7.04
#